data_AF-A0A5M9J559-F1
#
_entry.id   AF-A0A5M9J559-F1
#
_cell.length_a   1.000
_cell.length_b   1.000
_cell.length_c   1.000
_cell.angle_alpha   90.00
_cell.angle_beta   90.00
_cell.angle_gamma   90.00
#
_symmetry.space_group_name_H-M   'P 1'
#
loop_
_entity.id
_entity.type
_entity.pdbx_description
1 polymer ?
#
loop_
_entity_poly.entity_id
_entity_poly.type
_entity_poly.pdbx_seq_one_letter_code
_entity_poly.pdbx_strand_id
1 'polypeptide(L)'
;MKGSKTLSAMLAATLLATQGCERHEERIFHMIRCTMAASIEKQNDSVIAKSWEITGLYMRENGIKKNPAALTAIAANIRDEIMGPPNSSWDERDARVTEIVNSEFCTAYLNLLQPK
;
A
#
# COMPACT_ATOMS: atom_id res chain seq x y z
N MET A 1 -15.13 46.56 -5.23
CA MET A 1 -15.26 45.11 -5.49
C MET A 1 -14.01 44.69 -6.27
N LYS A 2 -12.91 44.28 -5.63
CA LYS A 2 -12.56 42.92 -5.11
C LYS A 2 -12.81 41.81 -6.15
N GLY A 3 -11.72 41.25 -6.66
CA GLY A 3 -11.73 40.13 -7.61
C GLY A 3 -10.31 39.71 -8.03
N SER A 4 -9.59 39.05 -7.12
CA SER A 4 -8.32 38.37 -7.39
C SER A 4 -8.40 37.46 -8.61
N LYS A 5 -7.44 37.58 -9.53
CA LYS A 5 -7.14 36.54 -10.54
C LYS A 5 -5.65 36.53 -10.86
N THR A 6 -4.84 35.97 -9.97
CA THR A 6 -3.55 35.34 -10.32
C THR A 6 -3.29 34.18 -9.36
N LEU A 7 -4.24 33.24 -9.34
CA LEU A 7 -4.17 31.96 -8.67
C LEU A 7 -3.61 30.96 -9.69
N SER A 8 -2.29 30.95 -9.93
CA SER A 8 -1.66 29.93 -10.80
C SER A 8 -0.15 29.72 -10.63
N ALA A 9 0.59 30.55 -9.90
CA ALA A 9 2.05 30.38 -9.81
C ALA A 9 2.57 29.77 -8.49
N MET A 10 1.73 29.59 -7.47
CA MET A 10 2.15 29.14 -6.12
C MET A 10 1.79 27.69 -5.77
N LEU A 11 1.36 26.87 -6.75
CA LEU A 11 1.15 25.43 -6.53
C LEU A 11 2.36 24.58 -6.95
N ALA A 12 3.39 25.18 -7.54
CA ALA A 12 4.44 24.45 -8.24
C ALA A 12 5.83 24.51 -7.60
N ALA A 13 6.02 25.08 -6.39
CA ALA A 13 7.39 25.34 -5.88
C ALA A 13 7.69 24.91 -4.43
N THR A 14 6.72 24.45 -3.63
CA THR A 14 6.96 24.15 -2.19
C THR A 14 6.75 22.70 -1.75
N LEU A 15 6.33 21.80 -2.64
CA LEU A 15 6.28 20.35 -2.41
C LEU A 15 7.42 19.57 -3.08
N LEU A 16 8.33 20.27 -3.76
CA LEU A 16 9.41 19.71 -4.56
C LEU A 16 10.70 19.61 -3.74
N ALA A 17 10.87 18.54 -2.96
CA ALA A 17 12.19 17.92 -2.75
C ALA A 17 12.16 16.69 -1.82
N THR A 18 11.20 16.56 -0.90
CA THR A 18 11.22 15.46 0.10
C THR A 18 9.89 14.73 0.31
N GLN A 19 8.76 15.30 -0.12
CA GLN A 19 7.42 14.74 0.17
C GLN A 19 6.93 13.68 -0.83
N GLY A 20 7.64 13.48 -1.95
CA GLY A 20 7.30 12.44 -2.92
C GLY A 20 7.69 11.06 -2.44
N CYS A 21 8.93 10.89 -1.98
CA CYS A 21 9.47 9.58 -1.61
C CYS A 21 8.72 8.95 -0.43
N GLU A 22 8.49 9.71 0.65
CA GLU A 22 7.78 9.22 1.84
C GLU A 22 6.37 8.71 1.50
N ARG A 23 5.61 9.45 0.68
CA ARG A 23 4.26 9.04 0.21
C ARG A 23 4.30 7.81 -0.70
N HIS A 24 5.33 7.69 -1.52
CA HIS A 24 5.50 6.53 -2.39
C HIS A 24 5.84 5.27 -1.60
N GLU A 25 6.71 5.37 -0.61
CA GLU A 25 7.08 4.26 0.26
C GLU A 25 5.91 3.80 1.12
N GLU A 26 5.15 4.74 1.68
CA GLU A 26 3.92 4.46 2.42
C GLU A 26 2.89 3.75 1.53
N ARG A 27 2.71 4.20 0.28
CA ARG A 27 1.82 3.51 -0.65
C ARG A 27 2.26 2.08 -0.96
N ILE A 28 3.55 1.87 -1.23
CA ILE A 28 4.10 0.52 -1.47
C ILE A 28 3.86 -0.37 -0.25
N PHE A 29 4.10 0.16 0.95
CA PHE A 29 3.80 -0.55 2.20
C PHE A 29 2.33 -0.98 2.26
N HIS A 30 1.38 -0.07 2.01
CA HIS A 30 -0.05 -0.40 2.04
C HIS A 30 -0.48 -1.38 0.95
N MET A 31 0.08 -1.29 -0.26
CA MET A 31 -0.19 -2.26 -1.34
C MET A 31 0.29 -3.67 -0.95
N ILE A 32 1.52 -3.79 -0.44
CA ILE A 32 2.07 -5.07 0.01
C ILE A 32 1.27 -5.61 1.21
N ARG A 33 0.94 -4.74 2.19
CA ARG A 33 0.17 -5.09 3.39
C ARG A 33 -1.19 -5.66 3.03
N CYS A 34 -1.91 -4.99 2.16
CA CYS A 34 -3.20 -5.45 1.64
C CYS A 34 -3.06 -6.78 0.90
N THR A 35 -2.04 -6.92 0.04
CA THR A 35 -1.82 -8.16 -0.74
C THR A 35 -1.51 -9.36 0.14
N MET A 36 -0.66 -9.17 1.16
CA MET A 36 -0.32 -10.24 2.11
C MET A 36 -1.54 -10.65 2.95
N ALA A 37 -2.30 -9.69 3.49
CA ALA A 37 -3.51 -10.01 4.26
C ALA A 37 -4.57 -10.71 3.39
N ALA A 38 -4.83 -10.21 2.19
CA ALA A 38 -5.79 -10.82 1.26
C ALA A 38 -5.37 -12.25 0.84
N SER A 39 -4.06 -12.51 0.73
CA SER A 39 -3.54 -13.86 0.47
C SER A 39 -3.84 -14.83 1.63
N ILE A 40 -3.78 -14.34 2.88
CA ILE A 40 -4.08 -15.14 4.08
C ILE A 40 -5.58 -15.37 4.23
N GLU A 41 -6.39 -14.35 3.91
CA GLU A 41 -7.85 -14.46 3.87
C GLU A 41 -8.36 -15.35 2.71
N LYS A 42 -7.44 -15.84 1.85
CA LYS A 42 -7.75 -16.69 0.68
C LYS A 42 -8.65 -16.00 -0.34
N GLN A 43 -8.43 -14.70 -0.56
CA GLN A 43 -9.03 -13.96 -1.66
C GLN A 43 -8.55 -14.51 -3.01
N ASN A 44 -9.24 -14.12 -4.08
CA ASN A 44 -9.01 -14.61 -5.44
C ASN A 44 -7.53 -14.52 -5.88
N ASP A 45 -6.91 -15.66 -6.19
CA ASP A 45 -5.50 -15.77 -6.63
C ASP A 45 -5.14 -14.84 -7.79
N SER A 46 -6.07 -14.61 -8.72
CA SER A 46 -5.85 -13.71 -9.86
C SER A 46 -5.73 -12.24 -9.42
N VAL A 47 -6.49 -11.83 -8.40
CA VAL A 47 -6.41 -10.49 -7.80
C VAL A 47 -5.09 -10.33 -7.05
N ILE A 48 -4.66 -11.36 -6.31
CA ILE A 48 -3.38 -11.36 -5.60
C ILE A 48 -2.20 -11.23 -6.58
N ALA A 49 -2.19 -12.04 -7.65
CA ALA A 49 -1.13 -11.97 -8.67
C ALA A 49 -1.06 -10.59 -9.32
N LYS A 50 -2.21 -10.04 -9.71
CA LYS A 50 -2.32 -8.69 -10.29
C LYS A 50 -1.85 -7.59 -9.33
N SER A 51 -2.10 -7.77 -8.03
CA SER A 51 -1.64 -6.82 -7.01
C SER A 51 -0.12 -6.73 -6.91
N TRP A 52 0.57 -7.89 -6.94
CA TRP A 52 2.03 -7.92 -6.95
C TRP A 52 2.60 -7.27 -8.22
N GLU A 53 1.98 -7.53 -9.37
CA GLU A 53 2.35 -6.90 -10.64
C GLU A 53 2.22 -5.37 -10.58
N ILE A 54 1.08 -4.87 -10.10
CA ILE A 54 0.82 -3.42 -10.01
C ILE A 54 1.75 -2.76 -8.99
N THR A 55 2.12 -3.43 -7.90
CA THR A 55 3.14 -2.92 -6.97
C THR A 55 4.48 -2.73 -7.68
N GLY A 56 4.91 -3.72 -8.48
CA GLY A 56 6.14 -3.64 -9.27
C GLY A 56 6.08 -2.58 -10.39
N LEU A 57 4.93 -2.43 -11.05
CA LEU A 57 4.71 -1.37 -12.04
C LEU A 57 4.78 0.01 -11.39
N TYR A 58 4.08 0.21 -10.27
CA TYR A 58 4.10 1.46 -9.52
C TYR A 58 5.51 1.89 -9.14
N MET A 59 6.32 0.94 -8.64
CA MET A 59 7.72 1.21 -8.31
C MET A 59 8.52 1.64 -9.54
N ARG A 60 8.37 0.94 -10.67
CA ARG A 60 9.08 1.29 -11.91
C ARG A 60 8.67 2.66 -12.46
N GLU A 61 7.37 2.95 -12.54
CA GLU A 61 6.84 4.20 -13.10
C GLU A 61 7.23 5.43 -12.27
N ASN A 62 7.43 5.25 -10.97
CA ASN A 62 7.84 6.33 -10.06
C ASN A 62 9.36 6.34 -9.79
N GLY A 63 10.16 5.55 -10.53
CA GLY A 63 11.62 5.52 -10.39
C GLY A 63 12.13 4.97 -9.05
N ILE A 64 11.30 4.22 -8.33
CA ILE A 64 11.59 3.71 -7.00
C ILE A 64 12.40 2.42 -7.12
N LYS A 65 13.65 2.49 -6.69
CA LYS A 65 14.56 1.33 -6.66
C LYS A 65 14.65 0.81 -5.23
N LYS A 66 14.02 -0.33 -4.96
CA LYS A 66 14.25 -1.09 -3.72
C LYS A 66 15.09 -2.31 -4.04
N ASN A 67 16.15 -2.53 -3.27
CA ASN A 67 16.90 -3.76 -3.33
C ASN A 67 16.11 -4.90 -2.65
N PRO A 68 16.49 -6.17 -2.87
CA PRO A 68 15.79 -7.30 -2.24
C PRO A 68 15.72 -7.20 -0.71
N ALA A 69 16.76 -6.71 -0.05
CA ALA A 69 16.79 -6.58 1.40
C ALA A 69 15.72 -5.60 1.92
N ALA A 70 15.52 -4.46 1.23
CA ALA A 70 14.49 -3.48 1.59
C ALA A 70 13.07 -4.03 1.39
N LEU A 71 12.84 -4.81 0.33
CA LEU A 71 11.55 -5.48 0.10
C LEU A 71 11.29 -6.56 1.16
N THR A 72 12.31 -7.35 1.51
CA THR A 72 12.24 -8.34 2.58
C THR A 72 11.94 -7.70 3.93
N ALA A 73 12.54 -6.54 4.24
CA ALA A 73 12.27 -5.81 5.47
C ALA A 73 10.81 -5.33 5.54
N ILE A 74 10.26 -4.79 4.44
CA ILE A 74 8.85 -4.40 4.36
C ILE A 74 7.94 -5.61 4.59
N ALA A 75 8.20 -6.73 3.90
CA ALA A 75 7.42 -7.95 4.03
C ALA A 75 7.51 -8.55 5.44
N ALA A 76 8.68 -8.50 6.09
CA ALA A 76 8.86 -8.97 7.45
C ALA A 76 8.06 -8.11 8.44
N ASN A 77 8.13 -6.77 8.33
CA ASN A 77 7.36 -5.87 9.18
C ASN A 77 5.86 -6.11 9.05
N ILE A 78 5.36 -6.27 7.83
CA ILE A 78 3.94 -6.56 7.56
C ILE A 78 3.54 -7.94 8.10
N ARG A 79 4.40 -8.96 7.91
CA ARG A 79 4.15 -10.29 8.48
C ARG A 79 4.07 -10.22 10.00
N ASP A 80 4.98 -9.51 10.64
CA ASP A 80 5.01 -9.39 12.10
C ASP A 80 3.79 -8.61 12.61
N GLU A 81 3.31 -7.62 11.87
CA GLU A 81 2.02 -6.95 12.11
C GLU A 81 0.84 -7.95 12.06
N ILE A 82 0.74 -8.73 10.98
CA ILE A 82 -0.36 -9.70 10.78
C ILE A 82 -0.34 -10.79 11.86
N MET A 83 0.83 -11.38 12.09
CA MET A 83 1.02 -12.47 13.06
C MET A 83 0.83 -11.99 14.49
N GLY A 84 1.14 -10.72 14.75
CA GLY A 84 1.15 -10.11 16.07
C GLY A 84 2.21 -10.72 16.99
N PRO A 85 2.09 -10.47 18.30
CA PRO A 85 2.96 -11.06 19.31
C PRO A 85 3.03 -12.60 19.21
N PRO A 86 4.15 -13.25 19.61
CA PRO A 86 4.31 -14.70 19.50
C PRO A 86 3.22 -15.53 20.20
N ASN A 87 2.61 -14.97 21.25
CA ASN A 87 1.53 -15.59 22.02
C ASN A 87 0.13 -15.32 21.45
N SER A 88 0.02 -14.64 20.30
CA SER A 88 -1.28 -14.36 19.71
C SER A 88 -1.99 -15.64 19.26
N SER A 89 -3.29 -15.68 19.55
CA SER A 89 -4.16 -16.78 19.12
C SER A 89 -4.41 -16.73 17.62
N TRP A 90 -4.95 -17.81 17.06
CA TRP A 90 -5.39 -17.83 15.67
C TRP A 90 -6.54 -16.82 15.43
N ASP A 91 -7.50 -16.72 16.35
CA ASP A 91 -8.60 -15.75 16.24
C ASP A 91 -8.11 -14.30 16.23
N GLU A 92 -7.07 -13.96 17.02
CA GLU A 92 -6.47 -12.62 17.02
C GLU A 92 -5.75 -12.32 15.69
N ARG A 93 -5.12 -13.34 15.08
CA ARG A 93 -4.49 -13.19 13.76
C ARG A 93 -5.55 -12.99 12.69
N ASP A 94 -6.61 -13.81 12.70
CA ASP A 94 -7.71 -13.70 11.74
C ASP A 94 -8.41 -12.34 11.87
N ALA A 95 -8.64 -11.85 13.09
CA ALA A 95 -9.19 -10.53 13.33
C ALA A 95 -8.32 -9.41 12.72
N ARG A 96 -6.99 -9.48 12.88
CA ARG A 96 -6.05 -8.53 12.25
C ARG A 96 -6.08 -8.61 10.73
N VAL A 97 -6.11 -9.82 10.16
CA VAL A 97 -6.22 -10.02 8.71
C VAL A 97 -7.51 -9.38 8.19
N THR A 98 -8.65 -9.65 8.82
CA THR A 98 -9.95 -9.08 8.46
C THR A 98 -9.96 -7.56 8.61
N GLU A 99 -9.33 -7.00 9.65
CA GLU A 99 -9.19 -5.54 9.82
C GLU A 99 -8.38 -4.91 8.67
N ILE A 100 -7.27 -5.55 8.29
CA ILE A 100 -6.43 -5.07 7.19
C ILE A 100 -7.21 -5.08 5.87
N VAL A 101 -7.88 -6.20 5.55
CA VAL A 101 -8.63 -6.32 4.29
C VAL A 101 -9.78 -5.33 4.23
N ASN A 102 -10.50 -5.12 5.34
CA ASN A 102 -11.62 -4.19 5.42
C ASN A 102 -11.21 -2.72 5.64
N SER A 103 -9.91 -2.42 5.71
CA SER A 103 -9.45 -1.03 5.72
C SER A 103 -9.85 -0.31 4.43
N GLU A 104 -10.11 1.00 4.53
CA GLU A 104 -10.57 1.83 3.40
C GLU A 104 -9.64 1.70 2.19
N PHE A 105 -8.31 1.77 2.43
CA PHE A 105 -7.31 1.60 1.38
C PHE A 105 -7.41 0.22 0.72
N CYS A 106 -7.41 -0.86 1.52
CA CYS A 106 -7.34 -2.21 0.97
C CYS A 106 -8.63 -2.58 0.23
N THR A 107 -9.79 -2.20 0.76
CA THR A 107 -11.08 -2.38 0.11
C THR A 107 -11.11 -1.65 -1.24
N ALA A 108 -10.76 -0.36 -1.28
CA ALA A 108 -10.74 0.40 -2.52
C ALA A 108 -9.75 -0.20 -3.52
N TYR A 109 -8.56 -0.56 -3.07
CA TYR A 109 -7.51 -1.13 -3.89
C TYR A 109 -7.91 -2.49 -4.49
N LEU A 110 -8.35 -3.47 -3.68
CA LEU A 110 -8.76 -4.79 -4.16
C LEU A 110 -9.96 -4.70 -5.12
N ASN A 111 -10.90 -3.79 -4.88
CA ASN A 111 -12.03 -3.58 -5.78
C ASN A 111 -11.59 -3.06 -7.17
N LEU A 112 -10.55 -2.22 -7.24
CA LEU A 112 -9.97 -1.79 -8.52
C LEU A 112 -9.30 -2.95 -9.28
N LEU A 113 -8.87 -3.98 -8.58
CA LEU A 113 -8.18 -5.13 -9.17
C LEU A 113 -9.13 -6.19 -9.71
N GLN A 114 -10.38 -6.22 -9.25
CA GLN A 114 -11.37 -7.22 -9.65
C GLN A 114 -11.47 -7.32 -11.18
N PRO A 115 -11.58 -8.54 -11.72
CA PRO A 115 -11.91 -8.72 -13.14
C PRO A 115 -13.28 -8.07 -13.40
N LYS A 116 -13.36 -7.34 -14.51
CA LYS A 116 -14.62 -6.72 -14.98
C LYS A 116 -15.46 -7.73 -15.74
#